data_AF-A0A060CKB3-F1
#
_entry.id   AF-A0A060CKB3-F1
#
_cell.length_a   1.000
_cell.length_b   1.000
_cell.length_c   1.000
_cell.angle_alpha   90.00
_cell.angle_beta   90.00
_cell.angle_gamma   90.00
#
_symmetry.space_group_name_H-M   'P 1'
#
loop_
_entity.id
_entity.type
_entity.pdbx_description
1 polymer ?
#
loop_
_entity_poly.entity_id
_entity_poly.type
_entity_poly.pdbx_seq_one_letter_code
_entity_poly.pdbx_strand_id
1 'polypeptide(L)'
;YLRTYIRQAKAKGATVIVTSHTPGNRWTDQTMNRCSETYGKWAKEVAKEEGVYYIDLNDRSALKFEAMGKEKAASFYVDGVHNTKEGAILNDESIVGRHT
;
A
#
# COMPACT_ATOMS: atom_id res chain seq x y z
N TYR A 1 2.54 -18.02 -2.93
CA TYR A 1 1.16 -17.82 -2.46
C TYR A 1 0.35 -16.87 -3.34
N LEU A 2 0.76 -15.61 -3.59
CA LEU A 2 -0.02 -14.64 -4.39
C LEU A 2 -0.47 -15.20 -5.76
N ARG A 3 0.44 -15.79 -6.56
CA ARG A 3 0.09 -16.42 -7.85
C ARG A 3 -1.04 -17.44 -7.73
N THR A 4 -0.98 -18.31 -6.71
CA THR A 4 -2.01 -19.33 -6.46
C THR A 4 -3.38 -18.69 -6.22
N TYR A 5 -3.46 -17.68 -5.35
CA TYR A 5 -4.72 -16.99 -5.07
C TYR A 5 -5.25 -16.22 -6.28
N ILE A 6 -4.38 -15.56 -7.03
CA ILE A 6 -4.76 -14.85 -8.27
C ILE A 6 -5.38 -15.83 -9.27
N ARG A 7 -4.72 -16.96 -9.54
CA ARG A 7 -5.20 -17.95 -10.50
C ARG A 7 -6.52 -18.59 -10.05
N GLN A 8 -6.66 -18.91 -8.76
CA GLN A 8 -7.90 -19.45 -8.20
C GLN A 8 -9.07 -18.46 -8.29
N ALA A 9 -8.82 -17.17 -8.06
CA ALA A 9 -9.84 -16.13 -8.21
C ALA A 9 -10.23 -15.93 -9.68
N LYS A 10 -9.24 -15.85 -10.59
CA LYS A 10 -9.48 -15.76 -12.05
C LYS A 10 -10.28 -16.96 -12.57
N ALA A 11 -9.98 -18.17 -12.10
CA ALA A 11 -10.72 -19.38 -12.47
C ALA A 11 -12.20 -19.35 -12.06
N LYS A 12 -12.55 -18.53 -11.06
CA LYS A 12 -13.94 -18.27 -10.63
C LYS A 12 -14.57 -17.04 -11.30
N GLY A 13 -13.90 -16.44 -12.29
CA GLY A 13 -14.40 -15.27 -13.01
C GLY A 13 -14.23 -13.94 -12.27
N ALA A 14 -13.46 -13.89 -11.17
CA ALA A 14 -13.25 -12.65 -10.43
C ALA A 14 -12.25 -11.72 -11.15
N THR A 15 -12.54 -10.42 -11.11
CA THR A 15 -11.55 -9.38 -11.42
C THR A 15 -10.59 -9.25 -10.24
N VAL A 16 -9.31 -9.48 -10.48
CA VAL A 16 -8.29 -9.44 -9.43
C VAL A 16 -7.53 -8.12 -9.48
N ILE A 17 -7.42 -7.49 -8.31
CA ILE A 17 -6.58 -6.32 -8.08
C ILE A 17 -5.62 -6.68 -6.94
N VAL A 18 -4.32 -6.60 -7.19
CA VAL A 18 -3.28 -6.77 -6.18
C VAL A 18 -2.92 -5.41 -5.62
N THR A 19 -2.73 -5.30 -4.31
CA THR A 19 -2.20 -4.08 -3.68
C THR A 19 -0.86 -4.37 -3.01
N SER A 20 0.03 -3.37 -2.95
CA SER A 20 1.10 -3.41 -1.94
C SER A 20 0.50 -3.20 -0.54
N HIS A 21 1.31 -3.48 0.49
CA HIS A 21 0.97 -3.15 1.87
C HIS A 21 1.14 -1.64 2.11
N THR A 22 0.40 -1.09 3.06
CA THR A 22 0.55 0.31 3.49
C THR A 22 1.93 0.54 4.12
N PRO A 23 2.47 1.76 4.09
CA PRO A 23 3.76 2.04 4.73
C PRO A 23 3.61 1.96 6.26
N GLY A 24 4.62 1.41 6.94
CA GLY A 24 4.75 1.56 8.39
C GLY A 24 5.30 2.94 8.75
N ASN A 25 5.15 3.37 10.00
CA ASN A 25 5.69 4.64 10.50
C ASN A 25 7.23 4.57 10.69
N ARG A 26 7.95 4.43 9.58
CA ARG A 26 9.40 4.29 9.50
C ARG A 26 9.94 5.31 8.53
N TRP A 27 10.98 6.02 8.93
CA TRP A 27 11.48 7.19 8.20
C TRP A 27 12.99 7.16 8.08
N THR A 28 13.50 7.66 6.95
CA THR A 28 14.87 8.10 6.75
C THR A 28 14.78 9.58 6.41
N ASP A 29 15.27 10.43 7.30
CA ASP A 29 15.08 11.88 7.27
C ASP A 29 13.58 12.27 7.20
N GLN A 30 13.17 12.94 6.12
CA GLN A 30 11.79 13.37 5.86
C GLN A 30 11.04 12.42 4.92
N THR A 31 11.62 11.27 4.62
CA THR A 31 11.10 10.32 3.65
C THR A 31 10.70 9.02 4.36
N MET A 32 9.47 8.56 4.17
CA MET A 32 9.03 7.27 4.68
C MET A 32 9.74 6.12 3.96
N ASN A 33 10.06 5.05 4.68
CA ASN A 33 10.72 3.90 4.06
C ASN A 33 9.72 3.12 3.22
N ARG A 34 9.97 3.01 1.89
CA ARG A 34 9.19 2.15 1.00
C ARG A 34 9.71 0.73 1.03
N CYS A 35 8.82 -0.22 0.73
CA CYS A 35 9.18 -1.60 0.47
C CYS A 35 9.33 -1.87 -1.04
N SER A 36 9.97 -0.93 -1.75
CA SER A 36 10.15 -0.93 -3.20
C SER A 36 11.11 -2.01 -3.71
N GLU A 37 11.93 -2.60 -2.83
CA GLU A 37 12.87 -3.68 -3.16
C GLU A 37 12.47 -5.05 -2.59
N THR A 38 11.37 -5.12 -1.83
CA THR A 38 10.94 -6.34 -1.13
C THR A 38 9.49 -6.69 -1.50
N TYR A 39 8.58 -6.77 -0.52
CA TYR A 39 7.23 -7.27 -0.72
C TYR A 39 6.41 -6.43 -1.72
N GLY A 40 6.64 -5.11 -1.79
CA GLY A 40 6.00 -4.25 -2.79
C GLY A 40 6.42 -4.61 -4.20
N LYS A 41 7.74 -4.78 -4.42
CA LYS A 41 8.30 -5.26 -5.69
C LYS A 41 7.72 -6.59 -6.11
N TRP A 42 7.76 -7.58 -5.22
CA TRP A 42 7.31 -8.93 -5.55
C TRP A 42 5.80 -8.98 -5.84
N ALA A 43 4.99 -8.19 -5.13
CA ALA A 43 3.56 -8.08 -5.42
C ALA A 43 3.31 -7.46 -6.81
N LYS A 44 4.05 -6.41 -7.17
CA LYS A 44 3.98 -5.75 -8.48
C LYS A 44 4.42 -6.69 -9.62
N GLU A 45 5.53 -7.41 -9.42
CA GLU A 45 6.04 -8.39 -10.39
C GLU A 45 5.04 -9.51 -10.61
N VAL A 46 4.49 -10.10 -9.54
CA VAL A 46 3.45 -11.13 -9.64
C VAL A 46 2.19 -10.61 -10.33
N ALA A 47 1.74 -9.39 -10.02
CA ALA A 47 0.58 -8.80 -10.68
C ALA A 47 0.81 -8.63 -12.19
N LYS A 48 2.00 -8.17 -12.59
CA LYS A 48 2.43 -8.05 -13.98
C LYS A 48 2.48 -9.41 -14.68
N GLU A 49 3.11 -10.41 -14.05
CA GLU A 49 3.23 -11.77 -14.59
C GLU A 49 1.86 -12.44 -14.81
N GLU A 50 0.92 -12.26 -13.88
CA GLU A 50 -0.41 -12.87 -13.95
C GLU A 50 -1.41 -12.03 -14.77
N GLY A 51 -0.99 -10.88 -15.29
CA GLY A 51 -1.81 -9.97 -16.10
C GLY A 51 -3.00 -9.42 -15.33
N VAL A 52 -2.80 -8.99 -14.09
CA VAL A 52 -3.85 -8.41 -13.22
C VAL A 52 -3.49 -6.99 -12.79
N TYR A 53 -4.48 -6.24 -12.31
CA TYR A 53 -4.27 -4.87 -11.86
C TYR A 53 -3.39 -4.82 -10.61
N TYR A 54 -2.65 -3.73 -10.46
CA TYR A 54 -1.82 -3.45 -9.29
C TYR A 54 -2.03 -2.01 -8.79
N ILE A 55 -2.21 -1.85 -7.49
CA ILE A 55 -2.26 -0.53 -6.82
C ILE A 55 -1.12 -0.44 -5.81
N ASP A 56 -0.28 0.57 -5.98
CA ASP A 56 0.84 0.81 -5.06
C ASP A 56 0.43 1.63 -3.83
N LEU A 57 -0.23 1.00 -2.86
CA LEU A 57 -0.62 1.66 -1.62
C LEU A 57 0.57 2.08 -0.75
N ASN A 58 1.68 1.35 -0.83
CA ASN A 58 2.90 1.67 -0.09
C ASN A 58 3.37 3.09 -0.44
N ASP A 59 3.51 3.37 -1.74
CA ASP A 59 3.98 4.67 -2.20
C ASP A 59 2.91 5.75 -2.08
N ARG A 60 1.67 5.46 -2.52
CA ARG A 60 0.57 6.43 -2.52
C ARG A 60 0.25 6.94 -1.11
N SER A 61 0.22 6.06 -0.12
CA SER A 61 0.01 6.49 1.27
C SER A 61 1.25 7.16 1.86
N ALA A 62 2.46 6.71 1.51
CA ALA A 62 3.68 7.34 2.01
C ALA A 62 3.75 8.82 1.58
N LEU A 63 3.46 9.12 0.32
CA LEU A 63 3.43 10.50 -0.19
C LEU A 63 2.43 11.39 0.57
N LYS A 64 1.27 10.85 0.96
CA LYS A 64 0.29 11.61 1.78
C LYS A 64 0.82 11.90 3.17
N PHE A 65 1.45 10.92 3.83
CA PHE A 65 2.03 11.08 5.15
C PHE A 65 3.23 12.04 5.13
N GLU A 66 4.08 11.97 4.11
CA GLU A 66 5.19 12.89 3.91
C GLU A 66 4.76 14.33 3.72
N ALA A 67 3.70 14.57 2.94
CA ALA A 67 3.13 15.90 2.77
C ALA A 67 2.66 16.53 4.09
N MET A 68 2.38 15.71 5.11
CA MET A 68 2.01 16.16 6.46
C MET A 68 3.20 16.28 7.41
N GLY A 69 4.34 15.67 7.09
CA GLY A 69 5.53 15.62 7.94
C GLY A 69 5.44 14.56 9.05
N LYS A 70 6.62 14.16 9.55
CA LYS A 70 6.81 13.03 10.49
C LYS A 70 5.99 13.15 11.77
N GLU A 71 5.93 14.34 12.37
CA GLU A 71 5.22 14.57 13.64
C GLU A 71 3.70 14.38 13.48
N LYS A 72 3.11 14.99 12.45
CA LYS A 72 1.68 14.85 12.18
C LYS A 72 1.34 13.43 11.74
N ALA A 73 2.18 12.83 10.89
CA ALA A 73 2.01 11.45 10.46
C ALA A 73 1.96 10.47 11.64
N ALA A 74 2.76 10.68 12.68
CA ALA A 74 2.77 9.81 13.87
C ALA A 74 1.41 9.70 14.57
N SER A 75 0.56 10.73 14.50
CA SER A 75 -0.80 10.70 15.08
C SER A 75 -1.76 9.72 14.38
N PHE A 76 -1.42 9.26 13.18
CA PHE A 76 -2.22 8.30 12.40
C PHE A 76 -1.80 6.83 12.65
N TYR A 77 -0.87 6.61 13.57
CA TYR A 77 -0.33 5.31 13.92
C TYR A 77 -0.45 5.06 15.42
N VAL A 78 -0.88 3.84 15.78
CA VAL A 78 -0.89 3.35 17.16
C VAL A 78 0.51 2.86 17.55
N ASP A 79 1.21 2.22 16.61
CA ASP A 79 2.59 1.77 16.74
C ASP A 79 3.32 1.86 15.39
N GLY A 80 4.43 1.14 15.21
CA GLY A 80 5.20 1.19 13.95
C GLY A 80 4.48 0.68 12.70
N VAL A 81 3.35 -0.03 12.81
CA VAL A 81 2.66 -0.67 11.67
C VAL A 81 1.13 -0.60 11.73
N HIS A 82 0.52 -0.46 12.91
CA HIS A 82 -0.94 -0.37 13.05
C HIS A 82 -1.42 1.07 13.00
N ASN A 83 -2.45 1.34 12.21
CA ASN A 83 -3.04 2.68 12.07
C ASN A 83 -4.15 2.93 13.10
N THR A 84 -4.35 4.21 13.44
CA THR A 84 -5.60 4.67 14.06
C THR A 84 -6.76 4.57 13.06
N LYS A 85 -8.00 4.82 13.51
CA LYS A 85 -9.16 4.89 12.61
C LYS A 85 -8.93 5.92 11.49
N GLU A 86 -8.45 7.09 11.85
CA GLU A 86 -8.16 8.18 10.93
C GLU A 86 -7.05 7.79 9.95
N GLY A 87 -6.03 7.07 10.43
CA GLY A 87 -4.95 6.57 9.57
C GLY A 87 -5.42 5.51 8.58
N ALA A 88 -6.35 4.65 9.00
CA ALA A 88 -6.98 3.66 8.13
C ALA A 88 -7.82 4.32 7.02
N ILE A 89 -8.59 5.37 7.37
CA ILE A 89 -9.35 6.16 6.38
C ILE A 89 -8.41 6.81 5.35
N LEU A 90 -7.29 7.39 5.80
CA LEU A 90 -6.34 8.01 4.87
C LEU A 90 -5.70 7.00 3.91
N ASN A 91 -5.41 5.79 4.39
CA ASN A 91 -4.95 4.68 3.55
C ASN A 91 -6.02 4.23 2.56
N ASP A 92 -7.29 4.16 2.97
CA ASP A 92 -8.42 3.81 2.09
C ASP A 92 -8.59 4.82 0.95
N GLU A 93 -8.45 6.12 1.24
CA GLU A 93 -8.45 7.16 0.21
C GLU A 93 -7.32 6.99 -0.82
N SER A 94 -6.23 6.31 -0.45
CA SER A 94 -5.14 6.00 -1.40
C SER A 94 -5.56 4.92 -2.40
N ILE A 95 -6.59 4.11 -2.13
CA ILE A 95 -7.14 3.13 -3.06
C ILE A 95 -7.94 3.82 -4.17
N VAL A 96 -8.84 4.75 -3.80
CA VAL A 96 -9.88 5.29 -4.71
C VAL A 96 -9.45 6.47 -5.59
N GLY A 97 -8.20 6.94 -5.50
CA GLY A 97 -7.67 7.95 -6.44
C GLY A 97 -8.47 9.25 -6.48
N ARG A 98 -8.90 9.76 -5.32
CA ARG A 98 -9.45 11.11 -5.26
C ARG A 98 -8.31 12.11 -5.41
N HIS A 99 -8.25 12.75 -6.57
CA HIS A 99 -7.51 14.00 -6.76
C HIS A 99 -8.24 15.08 -5.95
N THR A 100 -7.67 15.45 -4.80
CA THR A 100 -8.00 16.71 -4.11
C THR A 100 -6.98 17.75 -4.52
#